data_AF-A0A1V5J1R8-F1
#
_entry.id   AF-A0A1V5J1R8-F1
#
_cell.length_a   1.000
_cell.length_b   1.000
_cell.length_c   1.000
_cell.angle_alpha   90.00
_cell.angle_beta   90.00
_cell.angle_gamma   90.00
#
_symmetry.space_group_name_H-M   'P 1'
#
loop_
_entity.id
_entity.type
_entity.pdbx_description
1 polymer ?
#
loop_
_entity_poly.entity_id
_entity_poly.type
_entity_poly.pdbx_seq_one_letter_code
_entity_poly.pdbx_strand_id
1 'polypeptide(L)' 'MESDIDVVIVSEGLPDNPLARADLLYRDVGARIEPKAFTRDEFERMAADRNPLAIAALTEGVVLLDPHGVFRRPSPH' A
#
# COMPACT_ATOMS: atom_id res chain seq x y z
N MET A 1 -4.43 -21.09 -11.12
CA MET A 1 -4.11 -20.21 -9.99
C MET A 1 -4.58 -18.84 -10.41
N GLU A 2 -5.70 -18.36 -9.87
CA GLU A 2 -6.11 -16.97 -10.07
C GLU A 2 -5.21 -16.08 -9.19
N SER A 3 -4.70 -15.01 -9.77
CA SER A 3 -3.89 -14.01 -9.07
C SER A 3 -4.82 -12.98 -8.46
N ASP A 4 -4.68 -12.71 -7.16
CA ASP A 4 -5.31 -11.58 -6.50
C ASP A 4 -4.55 -10.28 -6.84
N ILE A 5 -5.22 -9.15 -6.68
CA ILE A 5 -4.67 -7.80 -6.91
C ILE A 5 -4.33 -7.20 -5.54
N ASP A 6 -3.04 -6.95 -5.32
CA ASP A 6 -2.55 -6.22 -4.15
C ASP A 6 -2.85 -4.72 -4.29
N VAL A 7 -3.56 -4.16 -3.31
CA VAL A 7 -3.84 -2.71 -3.22
C VAL A 7 -3.11 -2.14 -2.02
N VAL A 8 -2.04 -1.38 -2.28
CA VAL A 8 -1.27 -0.71 -1.22
C VAL A 8 -1.87 0.66 -0.91
N ILE A 9 -2.15 0.91 0.36
CA ILE A 9 -2.74 2.15 0.88
C ILE A 9 -1.76 2.74 1.91
N VAL A 10 -1.43 4.02 1.77
CA VAL A 10 -0.60 4.73 2.75
C VAL A 10 -1.42 5.85 3.39
N SER A 11 -1.61 5.79 4.70
CA SER A 11 -2.46 6.73 5.46
C SER A 11 -2.08 6.79 6.94
N GLU A 12 -2.14 7.98 7.55
CA GLU A 12 -1.89 8.18 8.99
C GLU A 12 -3.10 7.80 9.87
N GLY A 13 -4.30 7.70 9.28
CA GLY A 13 -5.56 7.45 10.01
C GLY A 13 -5.89 5.97 10.25
N LEU A 14 -4.88 5.09 10.29
CA LEU A 14 -5.10 3.65 10.39
C LEU A 14 -5.27 3.20 11.86
N PRO A 15 -6.14 2.22 12.14
CA PRO A 15 -6.20 1.61 13.47
C PRO A 15 -4.85 0.96 13.85
N ASP A 16 -4.38 1.18 15.07
CA ASP A 16 -3.16 0.54 15.59
C ASP A 16 -3.35 -0.96 15.83
N ASN A 17 -4.56 -1.37 16.18
CA ASN A 17 -4.89 -2.78 16.38
C ASN A 17 -4.96 -3.51 15.03
N PRO A 18 -4.18 -4.59 14.81
CA PRO A 18 -4.14 -5.29 13.52
C PRO A 18 -5.49 -5.85 13.07
N LEU A 19 -6.30 -6.36 14.00
CA LEU A 19 -7.62 -6.90 13.68
C LEU A 19 -8.60 -5.79 13.28
N ALA A 20 -8.61 -4.68 14.02
CA ALA A 20 -9.44 -3.52 13.65
C ALA A 20 -9.01 -2.90 12.31
N ARG A 21 -7.71 -2.91 12.00
CA ARG A 21 -7.19 -2.49 10.68
C ARG A 21 -7.68 -3.43 9.59
N ALA A 22 -7.62 -4.75 9.79
CA ALA A 22 -8.16 -5.71 8.85
C ALA A 22 -9.68 -5.54 8.66
N ASP A 23 -10.45 -5.40 9.74
CA ASP A 23 -11.90 -5.17 9.68
C ASP A 23 -12.25 -3.89 8.90
N LEU A 24 -11.46 -2.83 9.05
CA LEU A 24 -11.61 -1.60 8.27
C LEU A 24 -11.33 -1.86 6.77
N LEU A 25 -10.23 -2.53 6.47
CA LEU A 25 -9.78 -2.75 5.09
C LEU A 25 -10.70 -3.68 4.31
N TYR A 26 -11.22 -4.73 4.93
CA TYR A 26 -12.04 -5.74 4.25
C TYR A 26 -13.54 -5.44 4.27
N ARG A 27 -13.99 -4.34 4.89
CA ARG A 27 -15.41 -3.99 5.02
C ARG A 27 -16.15 -3.91 3.69
N ASP A 28 -15.53 -3.26 2.70
CA ASP A 28 -16.16 -2.91 1.41
C ASP A 28 -15.36 -3.42 0.21
N VAL A 29 -14.52 -4.45 0.41
CA VAL A 29 -13.59 -4.94 -0.60
C VAL A 29 -14.21 -6.01 -1.50
N GLY A 30 -14.08 -5.82 -2.81
CA GLY A 30 -14.52 -6.78 -3.81
C GLY A 30 -13.68 -8.05 -3.84
N ALA A 31 -14.22 -9.10 -4.46
CA ALA A 31 -13.48 -10.34 -4.66
C ALA A 31 -12.16 -10.09 -5.44
N ARG A 32 -11.10 -10.80 -5.03
CA ARG A 32 -9.74 -10.76 -5.63
C ARG A 32 -8.94 -9.48 -5.36
N ILE A 33 -9.33 -8.69 -4.36
CA ILE A 33 -8.57 -7.52 -3.90
C ILE A 33 -7.99 -7.82 -2.52
N GLU A 34 -6.67 -7.66 -2.39
CA GLU A 34 -5.95 -7.80 -1.13
C GLU A 34 -5.45 -6.41 -0.67
N PRO A 35 -6.20 -5.71 0.20
CA PRO A 35 -5.82 -4.41 0.70
C PRO A 35 -4.70 -4.52 1.74
N LYS A 36 -3.65 -3.71 1.58
CA LYS A 36 -2.50 -3.64 2.49
C LYS A 36 -2.27 -2.19 2.88
N ALA A 37 -2.50 -1.85 4.15
CA ALA A 37 -2.41 -0.48 4.60
C ALA A 37 -1.30 -0.25 5.63
N PHE A 38 -0.55 0.81 5.41
CA PHE A 38 0.60 1.23 6.19
C PHE A 38 0.50 2.72 6.50
N THR A 39 1.02 3.15 7.64
CA THR A 39 1.35 4.57 7.84
C THR A 39 2.49 4.97 6.89
N ARG A 40 2.71 6.27 6.70
CA ARG A 40 3.85 6.72 5.89
C ARG A 40 5.16 6.19 6.47
N ASP A 41 5.34 6.29 7.77
CA ASP A 41 6.53 5.81 8.47
C ASP A 41 6.75 4.30 8.27
N GLU A 42 5.70 3.49 8.38
CA GLU A 42 5.76 2.04 8.14
C GLU A 42 6.18 1.76 6.69
N PHE A 43 5.57 2.44 5.72
CA PHE A 43 5.85 2.22 4.30
C PHE A 43 7.27 2.66 3.90
N GLU A 44 7.72 3.82 4.41
CA GLU A 44 9.07 4.32 4.17
C GLU A 44 10.14 3.40 4.76
N ARG A 45 9.90 2.84 5.96
CA ARG A 45 10.78 1.81 6.54
C ARG A 45 10.81 0.55 5.68
N MET A 46 9.65 0.07 5.23
CA MET A 46 9.58 -1.07 4.31
C MET A 46 10.36 -0.84 3.02
N ALA A 47 10.25 0.35 2.43
CA ALA A 47 10.99 0.72 1.23
C ALA A 47 12.51 0.76 1.49
N ALA A 48 12.93 1.35 2.62
CA ALA A 48 14.33 1.38 3.04
C ALA A 48 14.91 -0.04 3.24
N ASP A 49 14.11 -0.94 3.80
CA ASP A 49 14.46 -2.35 4.03
C ASP A 49 14.34 -3.22 2.76
N ARG A 50 14.03 -2.61 1.61
CA ARG A 50 13.82 -3.30 0.32
C ARG A 50 12.75 -4.39 0.39
N ASN A 51 11.70 -4.17 1.18
CA ASN A 51 10.56 -5.05 1.25
C ASN A 51 9.96 -5.24 -0.17
N PRO A 52 9.75 -6.48 -0.65
CA PRO A 52 9.29 -6.73 -2.02
C PRO A 52 7.98 -6.02 -2.37
N LEU A 53 7.02 -5.93 -1.43
CA LEU A 53 5.75 -5.25 -1.66
C LEU A 53 5.95 -3.75 -1.85
N ALA A 54 6.78 -3.12 -1.01
CA ALA A 54 7.05 -1.68 -1.11
C ALA A 54 7.83 -1.36 -2.38
N ILE A 55 8.82 -2.18 -2.74
CA ILE A 55 9.56 -2.02 -4.00
C ILE A 55 8.62 -2.18 -5.19
N ALA A 56 7.83 -3.25 -5.26
CA ALA A 56 6.87 -3.46 -6.35
C ALA A 56 5.85 -2.32 -6.45
N ALA A 57 5.33 -1.81 -5.33
CA ALA A 57 4.44 -0.66 -5.34
C ALA A 57 5.10 0.62 -5.90
N LEU A 58 6.38 0.85 -5.60
CA LEU A 58 7.14 2.03 -6.07
C LEU A 58 7.64 1.88 -7.53
N THR A 59 7.96 0.66 -7.96
CA THR A 59 8.61 0.41 -9.26
C THR A 59 7.66 -0.14 -10.31
N GLU A 60 6.61 -0.86 -9.95
CA GLU A 60 5.75 -1.58 -10.91
C GLU A 60 4.26 -1.23 -10.72
N GLY A 61 3.90 -0.70 -9.55
CA GLY A 61 2.53 -0.34 -9.20
C GLY A 61 1.91 0.75 -10.09
N VAL A 62 0.59 0.69 -10.22
CA VAL A 62 -0.21 1.74 -10.86
C VAL A 62 -0.75 2.67 -9.78
N VAL A 63 -0.32 3.94 -9.82
CA VAL A 63 -0.78 4.96 -8.86
C VAL A 63 -2.22 5.37 -9.20
N LEU A 64 -3.16 5.03 -8.32
CA LEU A 64 -4.57 5.44 -8.45
C LEU A 64 -4.82 6.85 -7.88
N LEU A 65 -4.16 7.18 -6.75
CA LEU A 65 -4.29 8.46 -6.05
C LEU A 65 -3.04 8.72 -5.20
N ASP A 66 -2.40 9.88 -5.35
CA ASP A 66 -1.25 10.27 -4.54
C ASP A 66 -1.13 11.81 -4.36
N PRO A 67 -2.01 12.42 -3.55
CA PRO A 67 -1.96 13.86 -3.29
C PRO A 67 -0.74 14.29 -2.47
N HIS A 68 -0.04 13.36 -1.82
CA HIS A 68 1.07 13.63 -0.90
C HIS A 68 2.44 13.19 -1.46
N GLY A 69 2.51 12.72 -2.70
CA GLY A 69 3.76 12.36 -3.38
C GLY A 69 4.49 11.14 -2.79
N VAL A 70 3.78 10.20 -2.16
CA VAL A 70 4.35 8.96 -1.60
C VAL A 70 4.95 8.08 -2.70
N PHE A 71 4.28 7.99 -3.85
CA PHE A 71 4.61 7.06 -4.94
C PHE A 71 5.21 7.77 -6.15
N ARG A 72 5.54 9.07 -6.03
CA ARG A 72 6.19 9.81 -7.11
C ARG A 72 7.53 9.18 -7.45
N ARG A 73 7.64 8.67 -8.68
CA ARG A 73 8.94 8.38 -9.29
C ARG A 73 9.73 9.68 -9.47
N PRO A 74 11.04 9.71 -9.19
CA PRO A 74 11.89 10.75 -9.74
C PRO A 74 11.80 10.67 -11.27
N SER A 75 11.55 11.81 -11.93
CA SER A 75 11.54 11.88 -13.39
C SER A 75 12.89 11.39 -13.92
N PRO A 76 12.92 10.52 -14.95
CA PRO A 76 14.16 10.24 -15.64
C PRO A 76 14.58 11.54 -16.36
N HIS A 77 15.72 12.09 -15.98
CA HIS A 77 16.41 13.13 -16.73
C HIS A 77 17.09 12.53 -17.97
#